data_AF-A0A847CTY3-F1
#
_entry.id   AF-A0A847CTY3-F1
#
_cell.length_a   1.000
_cell.length_b   1.000
_cell.length_c   1.000
_cell.angle_alpha   90.00
_cell.angle_beta   90.00
_cell.angle_gamma   90.00
#
_symmetry.space_group_name_H-M   'P 1'
#
loop_
_entity.id
_entity.type
_entity.pdbx_description
1 polymer ?
#
loop_
_entity_poly.entity_id
_entity_poly.type
_entity_poly.pdbx_seq_one_letter_code
_entity_poly.pdbx_strand_id
1 'polypeptide(L)' 'FLFELVEKRNEIKPTVFCSQFNPKDWYVRLGESTKSESLLNRILSGLRRLDCGEFNMREYYSKSKMKI' A
#
# COMPACT_ATOMS: atom_id res chain seq x y z
N PHE A 1 1.90 -16.48 3.23
CA PHE A 1 3.02 -15.65 2.74
C PHE A 1 2.99 -14.17 3.16
N LEU A 2 2.14 -13.28 2.59
CA LEU A 2 2.17 -11.84 2.95
C LEU A 2 1.96 -11.63 4.46
N PHE A 3 1.02 -12.38 5.04
CA PHE A 3 0.75 -12.36 6.47
C PHE A 3 1.98 -12.66 7.32
N GLU A 4 2.62 -13.81 7.08
CA GLU A 4 3.84 -14.23 7.79
C GLU A 4 4.97 -13.21 7.67
N LEU A 5 5.13 -12.60 6.49
CA LEU A 5 6.16 -11.58 6.28
C LEU A 5 5.88 -10.32 7.12
N VAL A 6 4.64 -9.84 7.13
CA VAL A 6 4.25 -8.68 7.92
C VAL A 6 4.37 -8.97 9.41
N GLU A 7 3.96 -10.15 9.87
CA GLU A 7 4.18 -10.57 11.26
C GLU A 7 5.66 -10.61 11.63
N LYS A 8 6.52 -11.19 10.80
CA LYS A 8 7.96 -11.23 11.05
C LYS A 8 8.64 -9.87 11.05
N ARG A 9 8.04 -8.85 10.43
CA ARG A 9 8.60 -7.49 10.36
C ARG A 9 7.98 -6.53 11.37
N ASN A 10 6.80 -6.86 11.89
CA ASN A 10 6.06 -6.03 12.83
C ASN A 10 6.95 -5.65 14.01
N GLU A 11 7.04 -4.35 14.31
CA GLU A 11 7.85 -3.79 15.41
C GLU A 11 9.37 -4.03 15.34
N ILE A 12 9.90 -4.74 14.33
CA ILE A 12 11.34 -4.98 14.17
C ILE A 12 11.96 -3.96 13.20
N LYS A 13 11.32 -3.72 12.04
CA LYS A 13 11.83 -2.79 11.02
C LYS A 13 10.68 -2.06 10.29
N PRO A 14 10.88 -0.79 9.88
CA PRO A 14 9.89 -0.07 9.10
C PRO A 14 9.64 -0.78 7.77
N THR A 15 8.39 -0.79 7.33
CA THR A 15 7.96 -1.43 6.07
C THR A 15 7.15 -0.42 5.27
N VAL A 16 7.56 -0.20 4.02
CA VAL A 16 6.86 0.72 3.11
C VAL A 16 5.84 -0.08 2.31
N PHE A 17 4.58 0.34 2.37
CA PHE A 17 3.49 -0.21 1.57
C PHE A 17 3.04 0.83 0.56
N CYS A 18 2.85 0.39 -0.69
CA CYS A 18 2.31 1.21 -1.77
C CYS A 18 1.02 0.57 -2.26
N SER A 19 -0.06 1.35 -2.31
CA SER A 19 -1.35 0.90 -2.82
C SER A 19 -2.02 2.01 -3.61
N GLN A 20 -2.78 1.63 -4.63
CA GLN A 20 -3.67 2.54 -5.35
C GLN A 20 -5.01 2.72 -4.61
N PHE A 21 -5.29 1.87 -3.62
CA PHE A 21 -6.53 1.88 -2.86
C PHE A 21 -6.35 2.54 -1.51
N ASN A 22 -7.41 3.15 -1.01
CA ASN A 22 -7.44 3.69 0.33
C ASN A 22 -7.31 2.54 1.35
N PRO A 23 -6.57 2.72 2.46
CA PRO A 23 -6.50 1.70 3.53
C PRO A 23 -7.84 1.16 4.01
N LYS A 24 -8.91 1.96 3.94
CA LYS A 24 -10.29 1.54 4.26
C LYS A 24 -10.79 0.40 3.36
N ASP A 25 -10.35 0.37 2.10
CA ASP A 25 -10.79 -0.63 1.12
C ASP A 25 -9.97 -1.91 1.18
N TRP A 26 -8.88 -1.92 1.95
CA TRP A 26 -7.97 -3.06 2.01
C TRP A 26 -8.61 -4.26 2.68
N TYR A 27 -9.49 -4.05 3.68
CA TYR A 27 -10.16 -5.15 4.37
C TYR A 27 -10.99 -6.00 3.41
N VAL A 28 -11.83 -5.34 2.61
CA VAL A 28 -12.66 -5.96 1.58
C VAL A 28 -11.78 -6.65 0.53
N ARG A 29 -10.73 -5.97 0.05
CA ARG A 29 -9.85 -6.52 -0.99
C ARG A 29 -8.97 -7.68 -0.54
N LEU A 30 -8.70 -7.82 0.76
CA LEU A 30 -7.98 -8.95 1.32
C LEU A 30 -8.89 -10.16 1.59
N GLY A 31 -10.19 -10.05 1.26
CA GLY A 31 -11.15 -11.15 1.36
C GLY A 31 -11.83 -11.27 2.72
N GLU A 32 -11.92 -10.16 3.47
CA GLU A 32 -12.76 -10.02 4.68
C GLU A 32 -12.62 -11.16 5.70
N SER A 33 -11.40 -11.69 5.84
CA SER A 33 -11.11 -12.76 6.77
C SER A 33 -10.55 -12.22 8.08
N THR A 34 -10.68 -12.98 9.17
CA THR A 34 -10.03 -12.68 10.45
C THR A 34 -8.51 -12.47 10.30
N LYS A 35 -7.89 -13.19 9.37
CA LYS A 35 -6.48 -12.98 9.01
C LYS A 35 -6.24 -11.59 8.44
N SER A 36 -7.14 -11.11 7.57
CA SER A 36 -7.07 -9.76 6.97
C SER A 36 -7.25 -8.67 8.00
N GLU A 37 -8.21 -8.82 8.91
CA GLU A 37 -8.42 -7.89 10.02
C GLU A 37 -7.16 -7.78 10.89
N SER A 38 -6.61 -8.92 11.32
CA SER A 38 -5.41 -8.92 12.16
C SER A 38 -4.18 -8.37 11.42
N LEU A 39 -4.06 -8.60 10.11
CA LEU A 39 -3.00 -8.04 9.29
C LEU A 39 -3.08 -6.51 9.24
N LEU A 40 -4.28 -5.98 8.98
CA LEU A 40 -4.51 -4.55 8.90
C LEU A 40 -4.28 -3.86 10.24
N ASN A 41 -4.67 -4.47 11.35
CA ASN A 41 -4.38 -3.91 12.67
C ASN A 41 -2.88 -3.71 12.90
N ARG A 42 -2.03 -4.62 12.41
CA ARG A 42 -0.56 -4.48 12.50
C ARG A 42 0.00 -3.41 11.57
N ILE A 43 -0.54 -3.30 10.35
CA ILE A 43 -0.05 -2.31 9.37
C ILE A 43 -0.49 -0.89 9.76
N LEU A 44 -1.75 -0.73 10.18
CA LEU A 44 -2.37 0.57 10.43
C LEU A 44 -1.93 1.20 11.75
N SER A 45 -1.52 0.41 12.74
CA SER A 45 -1.13 0.92 14.06
C SER A 45 0.03 1.94 14.03
N GLY A 46 0.96 1.79 13.07
CA GLY A 46 2.13 2.67 12.92
C GLY A 46 2.24 3.36 11.56
N LEU A 47 1.19 3.33 10.74
CA LEU A 47 1.25 3.81 9.36
C LEU A 47 1.38 5.35 9.30
N ARG A 48 2.39 5.82 8.57
CA ARG A 48 2.45 7.21 8.09
C ARG A 48 2.07 7.23 6.61
N ARG A 49 0.97 7.91 6.28
CA ARG A 49 0.43 7.98 4.91
C ARG A 49 1.08 9.12 4.13
N LEU A 50 1.42 8.82 2.88
CA LEU A 50 1.83 9.80 1.87
C LEU A 50 0.90 9.63 0.67
N ASP A 51 0.18 10.69 0.32
CA ASP A 51 -0.69 10.70 -0.85
C ASP A 51 0.10 11.23 -2.06
N CYS A 52 0.21 10.41 -3.11
CA CYS A 52 0.99 10.73 -4.31
C CYS A 52 0.27 11.69 -5.28
N GLY A 53 -0.97 12.10 -4.98
CA GLY A 53 -1.79 12.94 -5.83
C GLY A 53 -2.27 12.25 -7.12
N GLU A 54 -2.79 13.05 -8.05
CA GLU A 54 -3.47 12.59 -9.27
C GLU A 54 -2.58 12.67 -10.53
N PHE A 55 -1.33 13.12 -10.39
CA PHE A 55 -0.48 13.37 -11.56
C PHE A 55 0.03 12.07 -12.19
N ASN A 56 -0.40 11.80 -13.43
CA ASN A 56 0.00 10.62 -14.16
C ASN A 56 1.39 10.80 -14.79
N MET A 57 2.42 10.34 -14.08
CA MET A 57 3.80 10.36 -14.59
C MET A 57 3.96 9.57 -15.91
N ARG A 58 3.19 8.49 -16.12
CA ARG A 58 3.25 7.69 -17.35
C ARG A 58 2.82 8.51 -18.58
N GLU A 59 1.74 9.26 -18.45
CA GLU A 59 1.25 10.17 -19.50
C GLU A 59 2.22 11.34 -19.74
N TYR A 60 2.78 11.89 -18.67
CA TYR A 60 3.79 12.94 -18.78
C TYR A 60 5.00 12.50 -19.60
N TYR A 61 5.57 11.33 -19.28
CA TYR A 61 6.73 10.82 -20.01
C TYR A 61 6.42 10.38 -21.44
N SER A 62 5.22 9.88 -21.73
CA SER A 62 4.83 9.54 -23.10
C SER A 62 4.74 10.78 -23.98
N LYS A 63 4.17 11.88 -23.47
CA LYS A 63 4.11 13.19 -24.16
C LYS A 63 5.49 13.81 -24.35
N SER A 64 6.38 13.72 -23.36
CA SER A 64 7.74 14.26 -23.45
C SER A 64 8.61 13.55 -24.49
N LYS A 65 8.39 12.25 -24.75
CA LYS A 65 9.08 11.51 -25.83
C LYS A 65 8.62 11.89 -27.24
N MET A 66 7.46 12.55 -27.40
CA MET A 66 6.96 12.99 -28.71
C MET A 66 7.51 14.37 -29.14
N LYS A 67 8.33 15.03 -28.31
CA LYS A 67 8.95 16.33 -28.64
C LYS A 67 10.35 16.21 -29.25
N ILE A 68 10.71 15.04 -29.78
CA ILE A 68 11.97 14.79 -30.51
C ILE A 68 11.65 14.65 -31.99
#